data_AF-A0A9N9JMA1-F1
#
_entry.id   AF-A0A9N9JMA1-F1
#
_cell.length_a   1.000
_cell.length_b   1.000
_cell.length_c   1.000
_cell.angle_alpha   90.00
_cell.angle_beta   90.00
_cell.angle_gamma   90.00
#
_symmetry.space_group_name_H-M   'P 1'
#
loop_
_entity.id
_entity.type
_entity.pdbx_description
1 polymer ?
#
loop_
_entity_poly.entity_id
_entity_poly.type
_entity_poly.pdbx_seq_one_letter_code
_entity_poly.pdbx_strand_id
1 'polypeptide(L)'
;MRPLYYANYEFSYRWSYLNGYNTAVLRLWKESPSSEMVIRGAIKNKMNFHPLNIRKYLSTHKKSTHKKSTLRETNKLIYMLPPGLFDPLWLKRDNKQPLSVLSPNLSEFEDAFNPNMVTDEIPGLDPTTFDGSPLNIRNIEDFFRGAFTYHWHNQWNTNIHPTSWIGVIQTAYDDFLNGKRRNLYNEYIFEKY
;
A
#
# COMPACT_ATOMS: atom_id res chain seq x y z
N MET A 1 2.74 0.48 12.39
CA MET A 1 3.11 0.18 10.99
C MET A 1 4.19 -0.90 10.97
N ARG A 2 3.98 -2.12 11.49
CA ARG A 2 5.13 -2.97 11.88
C ARG A 2 5.62 -4.07 10.93
N PRO A 3 4.79 -4.85 10.19
CA PRO A 3 5.31 -6.07 9.57
C PRO A 3 6.44 -5.81 8.57
N LEU A 4 6.31 -4.76 7.75
CA LEU A 4 7.31 -4.42 6.75
C LEU A 4 8.31 -3.36 7.21
N TYR A 5 8.02 -2.58 8.25
CA TYR A 5 8.97 -1.61 8.77
C TYR A 5 10.21 -2.28 9.38
N TYR A 6 10.01 -3.41 10.07
CA TYR A 6 11.11 -4.22 10.64
C TYR A 6 11.58 -5.36 9.72
N ALA A 7 11.07 -5.46 8.49
CA ALA A 7 11.46 -6.54 7.59
C ALA A 7 12.96 -6.48 7.29
N ASN A 8 13.75 -7.48 7.66
CA ASN A 8 15.21 -7.54 7.48
C ASN A 8 15.69 -7.71 6.02
N TYR A 9 14.82 -7.42 5.05
CA TYR A 9 15.09 -7.48 3.62
C TYR A 9 14.60 -6.21 2.93
N GLU A 10 15.18 -5.90 1.78
CA GLU A 10 14.77 -4.79 0.92
C GLU A 10 13.67 -5.24 -0.03
N PHE A 11 12.71 -4.36 -0.30
CA PHE A 11 11.62 -4.70 -1.18
C PHE A 11 11.08 -3.51 -1.97
N SER A 12 10.40 -3.85 -3.07
CA SER A 12 9.58 -2.96 -3.87
C SER A 12 8.19 -3.55 -3.96
N TYR A 13 7.17 -2.69 -3.92
CA TYR A 13 5.83 -3.05 -4.39
C TYR A 13 5.93 -3.47 -5.87
N ARG A 14 5.27 -4.56 -6.26
CA ARG A 14 5.18 -5.05 -7.65
C ARG A 14 3.93 -4.52 -8.34
N TRP A 15 4.00 -4.15 -9.62
CA TRP A 15 2.80 -3.97 -10.43
C TRP A 15 1.95 -5.26 -10.47
N SER A 16 0.63 -5.10 -10.55
CA SER A 16 -0.35 -6.15 -10.83
C SER A 16 -0.39 -6.49 -12.32
N TYR A 17 -0.30 -5.48 -13.19
CA TYR A 17 -0.29 -5.65 -14.64
C TYR A 17 1.08 -6.04 -15.22
N LEU A 18 2.17 -5.44 -14.69
CA LEU A 18 3.55 -5.69 -15.14
C LEU A 18 4.29 -6.60 -14.16
N ASN A 19 5.17 -7.46 -14.68
CA ASN A 19 6.10 -8.19 -13.83
C ASN A 19 7.28 -7.29 -13.48
N GLY A 20 7.09 -6.34 -12.56
CA GLY A 20 8.09 -5.33 -12.23
C GLY A 20 7.81 -4.44 -11.03
N TYR A 21 8.82 -3.64 -10.65
CA TYR A 21 8.73 -2.66 -9.57
C TYR A 21 7.68 -1.59 -9.91
N ASN A 22 6.73 -1.44 -9.00
CA ASN A 22 5.78 -0.33 -8.95
C ASN A 22 6.51 0.95 -8.51
N THR A 23 5.93 2.10 -8.84
CA THR A 23 6.48 3.43 -8.57
C THR A 23 6.23 3.93 -7.16
N ALA A 24 5.27 3.35 -6.42
CA ALA A 24 4.76 3.92 -5.19
C ALA A 24 5.56 3.55 -3.93
N VAL A 25 6.09 2.32 -3.83
CA VAL A 25 6.79 1.87 -2.62
C VAL A 25 8.11 1.19 -2.96
N LEU A 26 9.18 1.76 -2.43
CA LEU A 26 10.52 1.19 -2.41
C LEU A 26 11.08 1.32 -0.99
N ARG A 27 11.53 0.21 -0.41
CA ARG A 27 12.22 0.18 0.88
C ARG A 27 13.65 -0.29 0.72
N LEU A 28 14.57 0.59 1.12
CA LEU A 28 16.00 0.32 1.19
C LEU A 28 16.46 0.44 2.64
N TRP A 29 17.46 -0.35 3.01
CA TRP A 29 18.08 -0.26 4.32
C TRP A 29 19.21 0.76 4.32
N LYS A 30 19.44 1.42 5.45
CA LYS A 30 20.64 2.24 5.63
C LYS A 30 21.88 1.33 5.52
N GLU A 31 22.89 1.78 4.78
CA GLU A 31 24.19 1.08 4.64
C GLU A 31 24.12 -0.34 4.05
N SER A 32 23.00 -0.75 3.44
CA SER A 32 22.95 -2.02 2.72
C SER A 32 23.72 -1.95 1.40
N PRO A 33 24.27 -3.07 0.89
CA PRO A 33 24.91 -3.10 -0.42
C PRO A 33 23.98 -2.67 -1.56
N SER A 34 22.69 -3.04 -1.53
CA SER A 34 21.76 -2.63 -2.59
C SER A 34 21.41 -1.14 -2.48
N SER A 35 21.25 -0.61 -1.27
CA SER A 35 20.98 0.81 -1.05
C SER A 35 22.15 1.67 -1.52
N GLU A 36 23.38 1.30 -1.16
CA GLU A 36 24.58 1.98 -1.65
C GLU A 36 24.69 1.90 -3.18
N MET A 37 24.48 0.72 -3.75
CA MET A 37 24.51 0.52 -5.20
C MET A 37 23.44 1.36 -5.91
N VAL A 38 22.21 1.43 -5.38
CA VAL A 38 21.13 2.24 -5.95
C VAL A 38 21.42 3.73 -5.82
N ILE A 39 21.79 4.21 -4.63
CA ILE A 39 21.98 5.64 -4.36
C ILE A 39 23.24 6.17 -5.06
N ARG A 40 24.40 5.55 -4.84
CA ARG A 40 25.65 5.98 -5.49
C ARG A 40 25.59 5.74 -6.99
N GLY A 41 24.98 4.64 -7.41
CA GLY A 41 24.74 4.33 -8.81
C GLY A 41 23.87 5.41 -9.47
N ALA A 42 22.80 5.84 -8.81
CA ALA A 42 21.93 6.88 -9.33
C ALA A 42 22.67 8.21 -9.49
N ILE A 43 23.42 8.64 -8.47
CA ILE A 43 24.21 9.88 -8.50
C ILE A 43 25.26 9.82 -9.61
N LYS A 44 26.07 8.75 -9.66
CA LYS A 44 27.15 8.59 -10.63
C LYS A 44 26.63 8.59 -12.08
N ASN A 45 25.47 7.98 -12.32
CA ASN A 45 24.91 7.80 -13.66
C ASN A 45 23.83 8.82 -14.00
N LYS A 46 23.61 9.86 -13.18
CA LYS A 46 22.54 10.85 -13.34
C LYS A 46 21.15 10.22 -13.52
N MET A 47 20.91 9.10 -12.83
CA MET A 47 19.64 8.37 -12.87
C MET A 47 18.66 9.00 -11.89
N ASN A 48 17.38 9.07 -12.26
CA ASN A 48 16.33 9.40 -11.31
C ASN A 48 15.99 8.18 -10.42
N PHE A 49 15.32 8.42 -9.29
CA PHE A 49 14.93 7.38 -8.34
C PHE A 49 13.62 6.68 -8.70
N HIS A 50 13.19 6.76 -9.95
CA HIS A 50 12.01 6.06 -10.40
C HIS A 50 12.25 4.54 -10.31
N PRO A 51 11.41 3.75 -9.63
CA PRO A 51 11.68 2.32 -9.38
C PRO A 51 11.92 1.48 -10.63
N LEU A 52 11.29 1.80 -11.77
CA LEU A 52 11.61 1.16 -13.06
C LEU A 52 13.07 1.39 -13.51
N ASN A 53 13.62 2.58 -13.29
CA ASN A 53 15.00 2.91 -13.66
C ASN A 53 15.98 2.24 -12.70
N ILE A 54 15.68 2.26 -11.40
CA ILE A 54 16.41 1.50 -10.39
C ILE A 54 16.48 0.02 -10.78
N ARG A 55 15.34 -0.58 -11.15
CA ARG A 55 15.29 -1.97 -11.61
C ARG A 55 16.18 -2.21 -12.82
N LYS A 56 16.08 -1.38 -13.86
CA LYS A 56 16.91 -1.48 -15.07
C LYS A 56 18.38 -1.44 -14.70
N TYR A 57 18.78 -0.49 -13.85
CA TYR A 57 20.17 -0.36 -13.38
C TYR A 57 20.65 -1.65 -12.69
N LEU A 58 19.88 -2.17 -11.73
CA LEU A 58 20.20 -3.40 -11.01
C LEU A 58 20.26 -4.63 -11.92
N SER A 59 19.41 -4.71 -12.95
CA SER A 59 19.45 -5.78 -13.95
C SER A 59 20.66 -5.65 -14.90
N THR A 60 21.12 -4.44 -15.21
CA THR A 60 22.27 -4.22 -16.11
C THR A 60 23.63 -4.42 -15.45
N HIS A 61 23.77 -4.15 -14.14
CA HIS A 61 25.04 -4.27 -13.44
C HIS A 61 25.40 -5.69 -12.99
N LYS A 62 24.52 -6.68 -13.19
CA LYS A 62 24.85 -8.12 -13.04
C LYS A 62 25.58 -8.74 -14.26
N LYS A 63 26.05 -7.92 -15.20
CA LYS A 63 26.75 -8.28 -16.45
C LYS A 63 28.15 -8.91 -16.29
N SER A 64 28.44 -9.69 -15.24
CA SER A 64 29.70 -10.45 -15.18
C SER A 64 29.63 -11.80 -15.90
N THR A 65 28.46 -12.30 -16.31
CA THR A 65 28.35 -13.64 -16.89
C THR A 65 27.28 -13.74 -17.99
N HIS A 66 27.51 -13.13 -19.15
CA HIS A 66 26.92 -13.48 -20.48
C HIS A 66 25.40 -13.79 -20.60
N LYS A 67 24.60 -13.50 -19.58
CA LYS A 67 23.17 -13.82 -19.50
C LYS A 67 22.45 -12.54 -19.12
N LYS A 68 21.42 -12.15 -19.90
CA LYS A 68 20.50 -11.08 -19.53
C LYS A 68 20.03 -11.36 -18.10
N SER A 69 20.23 -10.40 -17.19
CA SER A 69 19.78 -10.59 -15.82
C SER A 69 18.29 -10.87 -15.81
N THR A 70 17.92 -12.01 -15.26
CA THR A 70 16.52 -12.43 -15.20
C THR A 70 15.82 -11.72 -14.04
N LEU A 71 14.50 -11.55 -14.16
CA LEU A 71 13.59 -11.13 -13.08
C LEU A 71 13.97 -11.72 -11.70
N ARG A 72 14.33 -13.00 -11.67
CA ARG A 72 14.68 -13.74 -10.46
C ARG A 72 15.97 -13.24 -9.79
N GLU A 73 16.92 -12.71 -10.56
CA GLU A 73 18.20 -12.25 -10.03
C GLU A 73 18.13 -10.85 -9.44
N THR A 74 17.36 -9.95 -10.02
CA THR A 74 17.12 -8.61 -9.46
C THR A 74 16.32 -8.72 -8.15
N ASN A 75 15.39 -9.68 -8.08
CA ASN A 75 14.64 -10.00 -6.86
C ASN A 75 15.50 -10.49 -5.69
N LYS A 76 16.76 -10.91 -5.94
CA LYS A 76 17.68 -11.30 -4.85
C LYS A 76 18.23 -10.11 -4.06
N LEU A 77 18.18 -8.91 -4.64
CA LEU A 77 18.66 -7.69 -4.01
C LEU A 77 17.49 -6.91 -3.40
N ILE A 78 16.42 -6.73 -4.18
CA ILE A 78 15.21 -6.05 -3.74
C ILE A 78 14.03 -6.93 -4.11
N TYR A 79 13.38 -7.51 -3.11
CA TYR A 79 12.25 -8.42 -3.27
C TYR A 79 11.03 -7.72 -3.85
N MET A 80 10.29 -8.40 -4.72
CA MET A 80 9.01 -7.90 -5.22
C MET A 80 7.89 -8.44 -4.33
N LEU A 81 7.28 -7.57 -3.53
CA LEU A 81 6.12 -7.92 -2.72
C LEU A 81 4.82 -7.78 -3.52
N PRO A 82 3.83 -8.67 -3.32
CA PRO A 82 2.63 -8.74 -4.14
C PRO A 82 1.73 -7.52 -3.94
N PRO A 83 0.94 -7.12 -4.97
CA PRO A 83 0.06 -5.96 -4.88
C PRO A 83 -0.93 -5.99 -3.72
N GLY A 84 -1.52 -7.15 -3.42
CA GLY A 84 -2.53 -7.26 -2.37
C GLY A 84 -2.03 -6.90 -0.97
N LEU A 85 -0.72 -6.84 -0.75
CA LEU A 85 -0.12 -6.38 0.50
C LEU A 85 -0.11 -4.84 0.64
N PHE A 86 -0.29 -4.10 -0.46
CA PHE A 86 -0.24 -2.63 -0.49
C PHE A 86 -1.50 -1.98 -1.05
N ASP A 87 -2.21 -2.70 -1.91
CA ASP A 87 -3.44 -2.25 -2.52
C ASP A 87 -4.26 -3.48 -2.98
N PRO A 88 -5.03 -4.10 -2.08
CA PRO A 88 -5.87 -5.23 -2.44
C PRO A 88 -6.99 -4.85 -3.40
N LEU A 89 -7.48 -3.61 -3.36
CA LEU A 89 -8.54 -3.12 -4.24
C LEU A 89 -8.05 -3.02 -5.69
N TRP A 90 -6.79 -2.65 -5.90
CA TRP A 90 -6.19 -2.59 -7.24
C TRP A 90 -6.19 -3.93 -7.98
N LEU A 91 -6.20 -5.06 -7.26
CA LEU A 91 -6.30 -6.38 -7.90
C LEU A 91 -7.67 -6.62 -8.55
N LYS A 92 -8.75 -6.02 -8.01
CA LYS A 92 -10.06 -5.99 -8.67
C LYS A 92 -10.02 -5.05 -9.87
N ARG A 93 -9.48 -3.84 -9.70
CA ARG A 93 -9.40 -2.82 -10.76
C ARG A 93 -8.64 -3.31 -11.99
N ASP A 94 -7.54 -4.02 -11.80
CA ASP A 94 -6.73 -4.61 -12.89
C ASP A 94 -7.29 -5.96 -13.39
N ASN A 95 -8.49 -6.36 -12.95
CA ASN A 95 -9.14 -7.62 -13.28
C ASN A 95 -8.26 -8.85 -13.03
N LYS A 96 -7.41 -8.80 -11.99
CA LYS A 96 -6.54 -9.92 -11.57
C LYS A 96 -7.22 -10.83 -10.57
N GLN A 97 -8.06 -10.25 -9.71
CA GLN A 97 -8.88 -10.95 -8.73
C GLN A 97 -10.26 -10.28 -8.64
N PRO A 98 -11.06 -10.24 -9.72
CA PRO A 98 -12.34 -9.52 -9.74
C PRO A 98 -13.37 -10.08 -8.75
N LEU A 99 -13.27 -11.37 -8.42
CA LEU A 99 -14.18 -12.07 -7.51
C LEU A 99 -13.67 -12.11 -6.06
N SER A 100 -12.57 -11.42 -5.72
CA SER A 100 -12.10 -11.41 -4.34
C SER A 100 -13.10 -10.66 -3.46
N VAL A 101 -13.41 -11.22 -2.29
CA VAL A 101 -14.17 -10.52 -1.26
C VAL A 101 -13.16 -9.82 -0.36
N LEU A 102 -13.19 -8.49 -0.38
CA LEU A 102 -12.34 -7.68 0.48
C LEU A 102 -13.12 -7.27 1.73
N SER A 103 -12.43 -6.74 2.73
CA SER A 103 -13.05 -6.11 3.89
C SER A 103 -12.41 -4.73 4.03
N PRO A 104 -13.17 -3.64 3.83
CA PRO A 104 -14.48 -3.59 3.16
C PRO A 104 -14.43 -4.09 1.72
N ASN A 105 -15.57 -4.57 1.22
CA ASN A 105 -15.69 -5.13 -0.13
C ASN A 105 -16.00 -4.06 -1.17
N LEU A 106 -15.09 -3.09 -1.30
CA LEU A 106 -15.24 -1.98 -2.26
C LEU A 106 -15.00 -2.45 -3.71
N SER A 107 -15.55 -1.71 -4.67
CA SER A 107 -15.38 -1.95 -6.11
C SER A 107 -14.33 -1.05 -6.72
N GLU A 108 -14.31 0.22 -6.31
CA GLU A 108 -13.32 1.21 -6.70
C GLU A 108 -12.93 2.13 -5.54
N PHE A 109 -11.88 2.93 -5.73
CA PHE A 109 -11.27 3.69 -4.65
C PHE A 109 -12.18 4.84 -4.19
N GLU A 110 -12.96 5.37 -5.12
CA GLU A 110 -14.01 6.36 -4.92
C GLU A 110 -15.02 5.93 -3.84
N ASP A 111 -15.33 4.64 -3.76
CA ASP A 111 -16.24 4.09 -2.75
C ASP A 111 -15.77 4.37 -1.32
N ALA A 112 -14.46 4.43 -1.09
CA ALA A 112 -13.89 4.71 0.24
C ALA A 112 -14.21 6.14 0.72
N PHE A 113 -14.53 7.06 -0.20
CA PHE A 113 -14.89 8.45 0.10
C PHE A 113 -16.40 8.63 0.24
N ASN A 114 -17.20 7.64 -0.14
CA ASN A 114 -18.65 7.76 -0.09
C ASN A 114 -19.12 7.89 1.37
N PRO A 115 -19.83 8.97 1.75
CA PRO A 115 -20.34 9.12 3.11
C PRO A 115 -21.43 8.09 3.44
N ASN A 116 -22.11 7.56 2.43
CA ASN A 116 -23.16 6.55 2.56
C ASN A 116 -22.59 5.15 2.32
N MET A 117 -23.34 4.14 2.75
CA MET A 117 -23.01 2.74 2.43
C MET A 117 -23.11 2.49 0.93
N VAL A 118 -22.13 1.76 0.40
CA VAL A 118 -22.17 1.27 -0.99
C VAL A 118 -22.69 -0.16 -1.04
N THR A 119 -23.22 -0.57 -2.19
CA THR A 119 -23.68 -1.95 -2.42
C THR A 119 -22.55 -2.94 -2.18
N ASP A 120 -22.87 -4.04 -1.51
CA ASP A 120 -21.93 -5.12 -1.18
C ASP A 120 -20.72 -4.72 -0.34
N GLU A 121 -20.68 -3.51 0.24
CA GLU A 121 -19.59 -3.03 1.11
C GLU A 121 -19.28 -4.03 2.24
N ILE A 122 -20.35 -4.53 2.86
CA ILE A 122 -20.35 -5.65 3.79
C ILE A 122 -21.17 -6.77 3.11
N PRO A 123 -20.55 -7.92 2.79
CA PRO A 123 -21.25 -9.01 2.11
C PRO A 123 -22.53 -9.42 2.86
N GLY A 124 -23.67 -9.40 2.15
CA GLY A 124 -24.98 -9.77 2.69
C GLY A 124 -25.73 -8.66 3.43
N LEU A 125 -25.17 -7.45 3.53
CA LEU A 125 -25.84 -6.29 4.09
C LEU A 125 -26.37 -5.39 2.96
N ASP A 126 -27.69 -5.20 2.92
CA ASP A 126 -28.34 -4.33 1.93
C ASP A 126 -28.41 -2.88 2.44
N PRO A 127 -27.74 -1.91 1.78
CA PRO A 127 -27.77 -0.50 2.17
C PRO A 127 -29.19 0.11 2.22
N THR A 128 -30.14 -0.43 1.45
CA THR A 128 -31.50 0.13 1.35
C THR A 128 -32.39 -0.25 2.53
N THR A 129 -32.04 -1.32 3.25
CA THR A 129 -32.81 -1.80 4.41
C THR A 129 -32.05 -1.63 5.72
N PHE A 130 -30.81 -1.14 5.68
CA PHE A 130 -30.00 -0.90 6.85
C PHE A 130 -30.50 0.32 7.63
N ASP A 131 -31.10 0.07 8.80
CA ASP A 131 -31.54 1.10 9.75
C ASP A 131 -30.40 1.45 10.73
N GLY A 132 -29.39 2.15 10.24
CA GLY A 132 -28.23 2.56 11.03
C GLY A 132 -27.34 3.59 10.34
N SER A 133 -26.36 4.12 11.07
CA SER A 133 -25.31 4.98 10.51
C SER A 133 -24.20 4.15 9.88
N PRO A 134 -23.54 4.61 8.80
CA PRO A 134 -22.31 3.99 8.30
C PRO A 134 -21.24 3.80 9.38
N LEU A 135 -21.20 4.69 10.39
CA LEU A 135 -20.28 4.56 11.53
C LEU A 135 -20.56 3.33 12.43
N ASN A 136 -21.74 2.72 12.35
CA ASN A 136 -22.05 1.50 13.08
C ASN A 136 -21.35 0.26 12.49
N ILE A 137 -20.90 0.33 11.24
CA ILE A 137 -20.28 -0.81 10.53
C ILE A 137 -18.86 -0.50 10.02
N ARG A 138 -18.48 0.77 9.96
CA ARG A 138 -17.15 1.19 9.49
C ARG A 138 -16.20 1.37 10.67
N ASN A 139 -15.27 0.43 10.85
CA ASN A 139 -14.20 0.53 11.84
C ASN A 139 -12.83 0.43 11.15
N ILE A 140 -11.86 1.24 11.58
CA ILE A 140 -10.53 1.22 10.96
C ILE A 140 -9.89 -0.19 10.99
N GLU A 141 -10.22 -1.01 12.00
CA GLU A 141 -9.76 -2.39 12.16
C GLU A 141 -10.18 -3.30 11.00
N ASP A 142 -11.29 -2.96 10.34
CA ASP A 142 -11.88 -3.70 9.22
C ASP A 142 -11.42 -3.13 7.87
N PHE A 143 -10.70 -2.00 7.84
CA PHE A 143 -10.25 -1.39 6.59
C PHE A 143 -9.01 -2.07 6.00
N PHE A 144 -9.21 -2.94 5.00
CA PHE A 144 -8.19 -3.70 4.27
C PHE A 144 -7.14 -4.32 5.20
N ARG A 145 -7.63 -5.02 6.24
CA ARG A 145 -6.79 -5.59 7.30
C ARG A 145 -5.62 -6.38 6.72
N GLY A 146 -4.42 -6.04 7.19
CA GLY A 146 -3.17 -6.69 6.77
C GLY A 146 -2.49 -6.03 5.57
N ALA A 147 -3.17 -5.12 4.87
CA ALA A 147 -2.50 -4.23 3.93
C ALA A 147 -1.56 -3.29 4.69
N PHE A 148 -0.33 -3.17 4.20
CA PHE A 148 0.72 -2.37 4.82
C PHE A 148 0.52 -0.87 4.61
N THR A 149 0.08 -0.52 3.43
CA THR A 149 -0.28 0.85 3.05
C THR A 149 -1.59 0.76 2.28
N TYR A 150 -2.23 1.90 2.10
CA TYR A 150 -3.28 2.07 1.12
C TYR A 150 -2.81 3.13 0.13
N HIS A 151 -2.92 2.85 -1.17
CA HIS A 151 -2.45 3.74 -2.22
C HIS A 151 -3.57 4.70 -2.60
N TRP A 152 -3.32 6.01 -2.47
CA TRP A 152 -4.27 7.03 -2.89
C TRP A 152 -4.22 7.26 -4.39
N HIS A 153 -5.37 7.12 -5.08
CA HIS A 153 -5.48 7.39 -6.52
C HIS A 153 -6.42 8.55 -6.80
N ASN A 154 -5.90 9.65 -7.34
CA ASN A 154 -6.66 10.70 -8.03
C ASN A 154 -7.82 11.39 -7.28
N GLN A 155 -8.04 11.11 -5.99
CA GLN A 155 -9.06 11.75 -5.15
C GLN A 155 -8.51 13.00 -4.43
N TRP A 156 -7.52 13.70 -5.02
CA TRP A 156 -6.74 14.75 -4.34
C TRP A 156 -7.59 15.92 -3.81
N ASN A 157 -8.73 16.20 -4.43
CA ASN A 157 -9.64 17.28 -4.08
C ASN A 157 -10.96 16.77 -3.48
N THR A 158 -11.08 15.47 -3.23
CA THR A 158 -12.32 14.87 -2.76
C THR A 158 -12.50 15.19 -1.28
N ASN A 159 -13.67 15.74 -0.93
CA ASN A 159 -13.97 16.07 0.45
C ASN A 159 -14.04 14.80 1.32
N ILE A 160 -13.36 14.82 2.46
CA ILE A 160 -13.35 13.69 3.39
C ILE A 160 -14.53 13.84 4.34
N HIS A 161 -15.56 13.03 4.16
CA HIS A 161 -16.70 12.99 5.06
C HIS A 161 -16.41 12.09 6.27
N PRO A 162 -16.75 12.48 7.52
CA PRO A 162 -16.46 11.66 8.72
C PRO A 162 -17.03 10.25 8.67
N THR A 163 -18.16 10.06 7.99
CA THR A 163 -18.82 8.75 7.84
C THR A 163 -18.22 7.89 6.74
N SER A 164 -17.38 8.44 5.85
CA SER A 164 -16.65 7.68 4.82
C SER A 164 -15.55 6.80 5.42
N TRP A 165 -15.09 5.78 4.71
CA TRP A 165 -13.94 4.98 5.17
C TRP A 165 -12.69 5.83 5.40
N ILE A 166 -12.42 6.79 4.50
CA ILE A 166 -11.31 7.72 4.67
C ILE A 166 -11.49 8.60 5.90
N GLY A 167 -12.73 9.05 6.18
CA GLY A 167 -13.06 9.80 7.39
C GLY A 167 -12.88 8.99 8.67
N VAL A 168 -13.26 7.71 8.65
CA VAL A 168 -13.01 6.77 9.77
C VAL A 168 -11.52 6.58 10.00
N ILE A 169 -10.72 6.43 8.93
CA ILE A 169 -9.26 6.32 9.02
C ILE A 169 -8.64 7.60 9.57
N GLN A 170 -9.07 8.76 9.06
CA GLN A 170 -8.58 10.07 9.52
C GLN A 170 -8.91 10.28 10.99
N THR A 171 -10.15 10.04 11.40
CA THR A 171 -10.60 10.17 12.80
C THR A 171 -9.78 9.26 13.73
N ALA A 172 -9.56 8.01 13.33
CA ALA A 172 -8.75 7.08 14.10
C ALA A 172 -7.27 7.49 14.17
N TYR A 173 -6.73 8.09 13.11
CA TYR A 173 -5.38 8.65 13.12
C TYR A 173 -5.28 9.86 14.06
N ASP A 174 -6.23 10.79 13.98
CA ASP A 174 -6.30 11.97 14.84
C ASP A 174 -6.46 11.56 16.32
N ASP A 175 -7.33 10.59 16.61
CA ASP A 175 -7.47 10.08 17.97
C ASP A 175 -6.21 9.36 18.47
N PHE A 176 -5.44 8.72 17.58
CA PHE A 176 -4.13 8.17 17.93
C PHE A 176 -3.13 9.27 18.25
N LEU A 177 -3.04 10.32 17.42
CA LEU A 177 -2.20 11.49 17.68
C LEU A 177 -2.55 12.19 18.99
N ASN A 178 -3.84 12.26 19.32
CA ASN A 178 -4.35 12.83 20.56
C ASN A 178 -4.25 11.88 21.77
N GLY A 179 -3.66 10.69 21.61
CA GLY A 179 -3.49 9.70 22.68
C GLY A 179 -4.80 9.07 23.20
N LYS A 180 -5.92 9.25 22.50
CA LYS A 180 -7.23 8.70 22.87
C LYS A 180 -7.37 7.23 22.51
N ARG A 181 -6.62 6.76 21.51
CA ARG A 181 -6.60 5.36 21.10
C ARG A 181 -5.21 4.89 20.74
N ARG A 182 -5.08 3.56 20.65
CA ARG A 182 -3.93 2.93 20.00
C ARG A 182 -4.10 2.99 18.48
N ASN A 183 -2.99 2.98 17.75
CA ASN A 183 -3.05 2.74 16.31
C ASN A 183 -3.42 1.27 16.01
N LEU A 184 -3.60 0.93 14.72
CA LEU A 184 -3.93 -0.43 14.24
C LEU A 184 -2.93 -1.53 14.67
N TYR A 185 -1.76 -1.14 15.17
CA TYR A 185 -0.70 -2.04 15.60
C TYR A 185 -0.56 -2.07 17.11
N ASN A 186 -1.56 -1.55 17.82
CA ASN A 186 -1.62 -1.55 19.28
C ASN A 186 -0.53 -0.67 19.94
N GLU A 187 -0.05 0.36 19.24
CA GLU A 187 0.99 1.28 19.69
C GLU A 187 0.38 2.56 20.29
N TYR A 188 1.12 3.21 21.19
CA TYR A 188 0.76 4.49 21.82
C TYR A 188 1.71 5.60 21.37
N ILE A 189 1.21 6.83 21.33
CA ILE A 189 2.07 8.02 21.31
C ILE A 189 2.37 8.39 22.76
N PHE A 190 3.65 8.40 23.09
CA PHE A 190 4.14 8.69 24.44
C PHE A 190 4.58 10.16 24.60
N GLU A 191 4.73 10.88 23.50
CA GLU A 191 5.15 12.28 23.49
C GLU A 191 3.90 13.17 23.45
N LYS A 192 3.65 13.91 24.54
CA LYS A 192 2.75 15.06 24.52
C LYS A 192 3.56 16.26 24.04
N TYR A 193 3.28 16.74 22.82
CA TYR A 193 3.81 18.01 22.33
C TYR A 193 3.05 19.18 22.98
#